data_AF-A0A7C4IYF8-F1
#
_entry.id   AF-A0A7C4IYF8-F1
#
_cell.length_a   1.000
_cell.length_b   1.000
_cell.length_c   1.000
_cell.angle_alpha   90.00
_cell.angle_beta   90.00
_cell.angle_gamma   90.00
#
_symmetry.space_group_name_H-M   'P 1'
#
loop_
_entity.id
_entity.type
_entity.pdbx_description
1 polymer ?
#
loop_
_entity_poly.entity_id
_entity_poly.type
_entity_poly.pdbx_seq_one_letter_code
_entity_poly.pdbx_strand_id
1 'polypeptide(L)'
;MDTRKPKRPRKNRTAFAVTLLLVVAVFCFVWWVWPGLYNVSPQFHSILLEKNDQRLKLLPGDTLRLHFQDQVRILAVSTTVTFNVGVRLVAAGMDVQALTYDKMPLGELFPRESLLQQHRIRVFVKERNRDLGHVDLVIEPYVEDWLEKVERTIDPERRIAILEEARHLAPQDKKIRERLIQEFRSLKRWPQAAKLLEDMVTEKPDEQKLFELYELYENMKDSDGAVSVLRRLLQKTPEDPELRLRLARTLERAKKLPEAIREYEAALSRLEPPERLAVYKTLGFLYTETGLPDKAVAFYLKAVELDQKDVNLYYNLATLYEKMGNKDQAGRFLAKAVALQPEDLENRLALAETLFDKGNLEEAQTYLDEVVRRKPDSMKALLLLVQIAEKKGDKKRLKDLYEKVYTLAPDNEIVLYNLAVLEYEAENRGKSLSLLEAYSKNHPKDVETLRFLFDLYKKEKKEDSAFATARTLLSLNAGDPSLYPFVFEYLNARNDFRRMAEIMQEGIQARPESVELRQYLVLALLKLGNEEAAAEQLAQLSKLKPKDVSLLLQLARLQEKLDHTQEAMETYKKIVELSPGHQEAEEAYLRLRLKELR
;
A
#
# COMPACT_ATOMS: atom_id res chain seq x y z
N MET A 1 85.22 -36.07 -92.88
CA MET A 1 86.70 -36.14 -93.01
C MET A 1 87.30 -35.04 -92.17
N ASP A 2 88.27 -35.42 -91.34
CA ASP A 2 89.37 -34.63 -90.74
C ASP A 2 89.13 -33.29 -90.03
N THR A 3 89.66 -33.15 -88.81
CA THR A 3 90.85 -32.32 -88.58
C THR A 3 91.36 -32.34 -87.12
N ARG A 4 92.61 -32.83 -86.98
CA ARG A 4 93.74 -32.36 -86.14
C ARG A 4 93.51 -31.79 -84.72
N LYS A 5 94.07 -32.50 -83.72
CA LYS A 5 94.35 -32.03 -82.34
C LYS A 5 95.52 -31.02 -82.28
N PRO A 6 95.47 -29.96 -81.45
CA PRO A 6 96.64 -29.18 -81.07
C PRO A 6 97.19 -29.55 -79.66
N LYS A 7 98.51 -29.43 -79.50
CA LYS A 7 99.29 -29.66 -78.27
C LYS A 7 98.98 -28.60 -77.20
N ARG A 8 98.83 -29.02 -75.93
CA ARG A 8 98.67 -28.13 -74.75
C ARG A 8 100.04 -27.60 -74.26
N PRO A 9 100.17 -26.29 -73.94
CA PRO A 9 101.38 -25.75 -73.33
C PRO A 9 101.40 -25.97 -71.80
N ARG A 10 102.60 -26.23 -71.26
CA ARG A 10 102.89 -26.41 -69.83
C ARG A 10 102.74 -25.06 -69.10
N LYS A 11 101.67 -24.89 -68.30
CA LYS A 11 101.47 -23.71 -67.43
C LYS A 11 102.36 -23.80 -66.19
N ASN A 12 103.21 -22.80 -65.96
CA ASN A 12 103.99 -22.60 -64.73
C ASN A 12 103.06 -22.41 -63.51
N ARG A 13 102.81 -23.50 -62.77
CA ARG A 13 101.97 -23.50 -61.55
C ARG A 13 102.53 -22.64 -60.40
N THR A 14 103.84 -22.38 -60.41
CA THR A 14 104.52 -21.60 -59.35
C THR A 14 104.21 -20.10 -59.42
N ALA A 15 104.18 -19.50 -60.61
CA ALA A 15 103.87 -18.08 -60.78
C ALA A 15 102.43 -17.75 -60.37
N PHE A 16 101.47 -18.64 -60.68
CA PHE A 16 100.06 -18.46 -60.31
C PHE A 16 99.82 -18.62 -58.80
N ALA A 17 100.55 -19.53 -58.15
CA ALA A 17 100.46 -19.71 -56.69
C ALA A 17 101.01 -18.50 -55.92
N VAL A 18 102.10 -17.90 -56.40
CA VAL A 18 102.71 -16.71 -55.76
C VAL A 18 101.85 -15.48 -55.96
N THR A 19 101.25 -15.26 -57.13
CA THR A 19 100.32 -14.14 -57.34
C THR A 19 99.02 -14.32 -56.54
N LEU A 20 98.49 -15.54 -56.44
CA LEU A 20 97.32 -15.81 -55.60
C LEU A 20 97.62 -15.55 -54.11
N LEU A 21 98.80 -15.97 -53.62
CA LEU A 21 99.23 -15.69 -52.24
C LEU A 21 99.43 -14.19 -51.98
N LEU A 22 99.98 -13.44 -52.93
CA LEU A 22 100.13 -11.98 -52.81
C LEU A 22 98.78 -11.26 -52.84
N VAL A 23 97.85 -11.68 -53.72
CA VAL A 23 96.49 -11.12 -53.75
C VAL A 23 95.76 -11.44 -52.45
N VAL A 24 95.86 -12.66 -51.94
CA VAL A 24 95.26 -13.04 -50.65
C VAL A 24 95.94 -12.29 -49.49
N ALA A 25 97.26 -12.11 -49.51
CA ALA A 25 97.99 -11.37 -48.47
C ALA A 25 97.64 -9.87 -48.49
N VAL A 26 97.52 -9.25 -49.66
CA VAL A 26 97.06 -7.86 -49.80
C VAL A 26 95.60 -7.75 -49.37
N PHE A 27 94.74 -8.70 -49.76
CA PHE A 27 93.34 -8.72 -49.34
C PHE A 27 93.22 -8.91 -47.82
N CYS A 28 94.02 -9.78 -47.21
CA CYS A 28 94.10 -9.97 -45.76
C CYS A 28 94.68 -8.75 -45.03
N PHE A 29 95.69 -8.08 -45.61
CA PHE A 29 96.28 -6.87 -45.02
C PHE A 29 95.31 -5.70 -45.10
N VAL A 30 94.64 -5.51 -46.23
CA VAL A 30 93.53 -4.56 -46.38
C VAL A 30 92.42 -4.92 -45.40
N TRP A 31 91.98 -6.18 -45.33
CA TRP A 31 90.96 -6.65 -44.37
C TRP A 31 91.35 -6.42 -42.90
N TRP A 32 92.64 -6.49 -42.56
CA TRP A 32 93.15 -6.29 -41.19
C TRP A 32 93.32 -4.81 -40.82
N VAL A 33 93.71 -3.96 -41.78
CA VAL A 33 93.96 -2.52 -41.56
C VAL A 33 92.70 -1.67 -41.77
N TRP A 34 91.78 -2.10 -42.64
CA TRP A 34 90.54 -1.37 -42.98
C TRP A 34 89.64 -1.02 -41.79
N PRO A 35 89.47 -1.88 -40.77
CA PRO A 35 88.68 -1.52 -39.58
C PRO A 35 89.29 -0.36 -38.76
N GLY A 36 90.60 -0.12 -38.87
CA GLY A 36 91.31 0.93 -38.14
C GLY A 36 91.25 2.33 -38.78
N LEU A 37 90.89 2.43 -40.06
CA LEU A 37 90.91 3.70 -40.83
C LEU A 37 89.57 4.45 -40.85
N TYR A 38 88.45 3.79 -40.49
CA TYR A 38 87.12 4.39 -40.42
C TYR A 38 86.54 4.24 -39.02
N ASN A 39 86.90 5.16 -38.11
CA ASN A 39 86.35 5.19 -36.76
C ASN A 39 84.99 5.91 -36.74
N VAL A 40 84.03 5.43 -37.52
CA VAL A 40 82.63 5.89 -37.42
C VAL A 40 81.97 5.02 -36.35
N SER A 41 81.41 5.63 -35.30
CA SER A 41 80.65 4.87 -34.31
C SER A 41 79.54 4.08 -35.02
N PRO A 42 79.40 2.77 -34.76
CA PRO A 42 78.38 1.97 -35.41
C PRO A 42 76.99 2.52 -35.06
N GLN A 43 76.17 2.73 -36.08
CA GLN A 43 74.84 3.33 -36.00
C GLN A 43 73.84 2.51 -36.79
N PHE A 44 72.65 2.37 -36.21
CA PHE A 44 71.50 1.76 -36.85
C PHE A 44 70.72 2.81 -37.66
N HIS A 45 70.41 2.52 -38.95
CA HIS A 45 69.68 3.44 -39.82
C HIS A 45 68.23 3.03 -40.08
N SER A 46 67.98 1.75 -40.39
CA SER A 46 66.60 1.26 -40.63
C SER A 46 66.51 -0.26 -40.76
N ILE A 47 65.36 -0.83 -40.43
CA ILE A 47 64.97 -2.20 -40.81
C ILE A 47 64.01 -2.11 -41.99
N LEU A 48 64.29 -2.82 -43.08
CA LEU A 48 63.36 -3.03 -44.18
C LEU A 48 62.61 -4.34 -43.91
N LEU A 49 61.29 -4.24 -43.75
CA LEU A 49 60.39 -5.33 -43.40
C LEU A 49 59.32 -5.46 -44.49
N GLU A 50 58.92 -6.68 -44.81
CA GLU A 50 57.78 -7.00 -45.65
C GLU A 50 56.63 -7.50 -44.76
N LYS A 51 55.47 -6.85 -44.85
CA LYS A 51 54.23 -7.17 -44.13
C LYS A 51 53.15 -7.42 -45.18
N ASN A 52 52.60 -8.64 -45.26
CA ASN A 52 51.52 -8.99 -46.20
C ASN A 52 51.80 -8.47 -47.63
N ASP A 53 53.02 -8.69 -48.13
CA ASP A 53 53.49 -8.26 -49.45
C ASP A 53 53.71 -6.74 -49.63
N GLN A 54 53.58 -5.95 -48.55
CA GLN A 54 53.92 -4.53 -48.52
C GLN A 54 55.27 -4.31 -47.84
N ARG A 55 56.16 -3.53 -48.48
CA ARG A 55 57.47 -3.19 -47.91
C ARG A 55 57.39 -1.94 -47.05
N LEU A 56 57.83 -2.05 -45.82
CA LEU A 56 57.86 -1.01 -44.80
C LEU A 56 59.30 -0.78 -44.35
N LYS A 57 59.70 0.49 -44.23
CA LYS A 57 61.01 0.88 -43.71
C LYS A 57 60.83 1.47 -42.31
N LEU A 58 61.37 0.80 -41.31
CA LEU A 58 61.32 1.21 -39.90
C LEU A 58 62.62 1.91 -39.52
N LEU A 59 62.54 3.11 -38.97
CA LEU A 59 63.64 3.92 -38.46
C LEU A 59 63.90 3.63 -36.97
N PRO A 60 65.06 4.03 -36.40
CA PRO A 60 65.36 3.85 -34.99
C PRO A 60 64.31 4.55 -34.10
N GLY A 61 63.70 3.78 -33.20
CA GLY A 61 62.64 4.24 -32.29
C GLY A 61 61.23 4.12 -32.86
N ASP A 62 61.05 3.74 -34.13
CA ASP A 62 59.71 3.57 -34.73
C ASP A 62 58.93 2.46 -34.01
N THR A 63 57.60 2.66 -33.94
CA THR A 63 56.66 1.65 -33.45
C THR A 63 55.78 1.16 -34.60
N LEU A 64 55.82 -0.13 -34.91
CA LEU A 64 54.97 -0.77 -35.93
C LEU A 64 53.87 -1.61 -35.27
N ARG A 65 52.62 -1.40 -35.67
CA ARG A 65 51.48 -2.23 -35.24
C ARG A 65 51.22 -3.38 -36.20
N LEU A 66 51.05 -4.56 -35.64
CA LEU A 66 50.95 -5.82 -36.37
C LEU A 66 49.85 -6.69 -35.77
N HIS A 67 49.31 -7.57 -36.60
CA HIS A 67 48.37 -8.61 -36.22
C HIS A 67 49.06 -9.98 -36.22
N PHE A 68 48.57 -10.93 -35.43
CA PHE A 68 49.16 -12.27 -35.38
C PHE A 68 49.09 -13.03 -36.71
N GLN A 69 48.11 -12.71 -37.56
CA GLN A 69 48.00 -13.31 -38.89
C GLN A 69 48.82 -12.57 -39.96
N ASP A 70 49.44 -11.43 -39.61
CA ASP A 70 50.30 -10.71 -40.56
C ASP A 70 51.51 -11.58 -40.91
N GLN A 71 51.70 -11.80 -42.20
CA GLN A 71 52.86 -12.49 -42.76
C GLN A 71 54.02 -11.50 -42.81
N VAL A 72 55.05 -11.74 -41.99
CA VAL A 72 56.16 -10.80 -41.82
C VAL A 72 57.48 -11.45 -42.21
N ARG A 73 58.32 -10.67 -42.90
CA ARG A 73 59.72 -11.01 -43.18
C ARG A 73 60.61 -9.78 -43.08
N ILE A 74 61.77 -9.90 -42.45
CA ILE A 74 62.80 -8.86 -42.43
C ILE A 74 63.69 -9.06 -43.65
N LEU A 75 63.63 -8.11 -44.58
CA LEU A 75 64.36 -8.18 -45.85
C LEU A 75 65.81 -7.70 -45.70
N ALA A 76 66.05 -6.65 -44.92
CA ALA A 76 67.37 -6.09 -44.71
C ALA A 76 67.46 -5.25 -43.43
N VAL A 77 68.64 -5.22 -42.82
CA VAL A 77 68.99 -4.30 -41.72
C VAL A 77 70.08 -3.35 -42.24
N SER A 78 69.84 -2.05 -42.17
CA SER A 78 70.80 -1.03 -42.61
C SER A 78 71.55 -0.44 -41.42
N THR A 79 72.88 -0.58 -41.40
CA THR A 79 73.78 -0.03 -40.39
C THR A 79 75.04 0.56 -41.02
N THR A 80 75.84 1.32 -40.26
CA THR A 80 77.18 1.75 -40.69
C THR A 80 78.25 0.64 -40.56
N VAL A 81 77.91 -0.54 -40.02
CA VAL A 81 78.85 -1.67 -39.86
C VAL A 81 79.15 -2.28 -41.22
N THR A 82 80.44 -2.42 -41.55
CA THR A 82 80.88 -2.96 -42.84
C THR A 82 80.36 -4.38 -43.05
N PHE A 83 79.62 -4.60 -44.15
CA PHE A 83 78.91 -5.84 -44.48
C PHE A 83 77.96 -6.38 -43.38
N ASN A 84 77.55 -5.53 -42.41
CA ASN A 84 76.75 -5.93 -41.24
C ASN A 84 77.36 -7.11 -40.44
N VAL A 85 78.68 -7.32 -40.49
CA VAL A 85 79.32 -8.44 -39.81
C VAL A 85 79.11 -8.32 -38.29
N GLY A 86 78.50 -9.33 -37.69
CA GLY A 86 78.22 -9.35 -36.25
C GLY A 86 76.99 -8.52 -35.83
N VAL A 87 76.22 -7.97 -36.78
CA VAL A 87 74.91 -7.37 -36.53
C VAL A 87 73.87 -8.47 -36.37
N ARG A 88 73.14 -8.44 -35.26
CA ARG A 88 72.04 -9.36 -34.97
C ARG A 88 70.82 -8.63 -34.43
N LEU A 89 69.66 -9.18 -34.72
CA LEU A 89 68.41 -8.76 -34.12
C LEU A 89 68.17 -9.58 -32.86
N VAL A 90 67.82 -8.91 -31.77
CA VAL A 90 67.54 -9.53 -30.47
C VAL A 90 66.27 -8.93 -29.91
N ALA A 91 65.31 -9.78 -29.57
CA ALA A 91 64.07 -9.39 -28.92
C ALA A 91 63.80 -10.34 -27.74
N ALA A 92 63.28 -9.81 -26.65
CA ALA A 92 62.79 -10.63 -25.55
C ALA A 92 61.36 -11.09 -25.86
N GLY A 93 61.06 -12.38 -25.66
CA GLY A 93 59.70 -12.92 -25.81
C GLY A 93 59.27 -13.25 -27.25
N MET A 94 60.15 -13.11 -28.25
CA MET A 94 59.87 -13.47 -29.64
C MET A 94 61.18 -13.83 -30.36
N ASP A 95 61.19 -14.94 -31.13
CA ASP A 95 62.32 -15.25 -31.99
C ASP A 95 62.31 -14.38 -33.26
N VAL A 96 62.84 -13.16 -33.12
CA VAL A 96 62.93 -12.21 -34.23
C VAL A 96 63.89 -12.66 -35.34
N GLN A 97 64.79 -13.62 -35.07
CA GLN A 97 65.73 -14.09 -36.09
C GLN A 97 65.01 -14.96 -37.13
N ALA A 98 63.98 -15.72 -36.73
CA ALA A 98 63.14 -16.48 -37.65
C ALA A 98 62.61 -15.62 -38.81
N LEU A 99 62.22 -14.37 -38.51
CA LEU A 99 61.71 -13.41 -39.50
C LEU A 99 62.74 -12.98 -40.54
N THR A 100 64.04 -13.18 -40.32
CA THR A 100 65.08 -12.86 -41.32
C THR A 100 65.24 -13.95 -42.37
N TYR A 101 64.83 -15.19 -42.05
CA TYR A 101 64.95 -16.34 -42.95
C TYR A 101 63.69 -16.52 -43.79
N ASP A 102 62.54 -16.62 -43.12
CA ASP A 102 61.27 -16.99 -43.75
C ASP A 102 60.20 -15.90 -43.60
N LYS A 103 59.27 -15.88 -44.57
CA LYS A 103 58.02 -15.13 -44.46
C LYS A 103 57.02 -16.05 -43.76
N MET A 104 56.55 -15.65 -42.59
CA MET A 104 55.66 -16.47 -41.75
C MET A 104 54.65 -15.60 -41.01
N PRO A 105 53.50 -16.15 -40.58
CA PRO A 105 52.57 -15.42 -39.73
C PRO A 105 53.19 -15.21 -38.35
N LEU A 106 53.09 -14.00 -37.81
CA LEU A 106 53.67 -13.68 -36.49
C LEU A 106 53.16 -14.61 -35.38
N GLY A 107 51.92 -15.09 -35.46
CA GLY A 107 51.30 -15.97 -34.47
C GLY A 107 52.04 -17.30 -34.27
N GLU A 108 52.85 -17.76 -35.23
CA GLU A 108 53.69 -18.95 -35.06
C GLU A 108 54.84 -18.73 -34.06
N LEU A 109 55.22 -17.47 -33.81
CA LEU A 109 56.28 -17.10 -32.87
C LEU A 109 55.78 -16.98 -31.42
N PHE A 110 54.48 -17.16 -31.18
CA PHE A 110 53.86 -17.00 -29.87
C PHE A 110 53.12 -18.27 -29.43
N PRO A 111 53.06 -18.57 -28.12
CA PRO A 111 52.18 -19.60 -27.61
C PRO A 111 50.72 -19.30 -27.99
N ARG A 112 49.96 -20.33 -28.39
CA ARG A 112 48.55 -20.20 -28.83
C ARG A 112 47.65 -19.46 -27.82
N GLU A 113 47.92 -19.63 -26.53
CA GLU A 113 47.15 -19.00 -25.45
C GLU A 113 47.36 -17.48 -25.36
N SER A 114 48.45 -16.97 -25.93
CA SER A 114 48.85 -15.55 -25.88
C SER A 114 48.40 -14.74 -27.11
N LEU A 115 47.73 -15.37 -28.09
CA LEU A 115 47.30 -14.75 -29.34
C LEU A 115 46.17 -13.71 -29.19
N LEU A 116 45.63 -13.56 -27.98
CA LEU A 116 44.65 -12.51 -27.65
C LEU A 116 45.19 -11.50 -26.65
N GLN A 117 46.48 -11.56 -26.35
CA GLN A 117 47.16 -10.57 -25.54
C GLN A 117 47.91 -9.60 -26.44
N GLN A 118 47.94 -8.33 -26.05
CA GLN A 118 48.80 -7.36 -26.70
C GLN A 118 50.25 -7.63 -26.28
N HIS A 119 51.13 -7.84 -27.25
CA HIS A 119 52.57 -7.97 -27.01
C HIS A 119 53.29 -6.74 -27.51
N ARG A 120 54.08 -6.12 -26.62
CA ARG A 120 55.01 -5.06 -26.99
C ARG A 120 56.42 -5.63 -27.02
N ILE A 121 56.92 -5.89 -28.22
CA ILE A 121 58.22 -6.50 -28.45
C ILE A 121 59.21 -5.44 -28.91
N ARG A 122 60.22 -5.18 -28.09
CA ARG A 122 61.34 -4.31 -28.48
C ARG A 122 62.41 -5.14 -29.19
N VAL A 123 62.63 -4.82 -30.46
CA VAL A 123 63.65 -5.45 -31.30
C VAL A 123 64.90 -4.58 -31.30
N PHE A 124 65.95 -5.06 -30.64
CA PHE A 124 67.26 -4.40 -30.62
C PHE A 124 68.10 -4.83 -31.81
N VAL A 125 68.75 -3.85 -32.44
CA VAL A 125 69.82 -4.07 -33.42
C VAL A 125 71.13 -3.98 -32.65
N LYS A 126 71.86 -5.09 -32.55
CA LYS A 126 73.12 -5.17 -31.79
C LYS A 126 74.27 -5.56 -32.69
N GLU A 127 75.43 -4.92 -32.52
CA GLU A 127 76.70 -5.40 -33.05
C GLU A 127 77.45 -6.11 -31.91
N ARG A 128 77.59 -7.44 -32.01
CA ARG A 128 78.12 -8.29 -30.93
C ARG A 128 77.36 -8.08 -29.61
N ASN A 129 77.93 -7.31 -28.67
CA ASN A 129 77.35 -6.96 -27.36
C ASN A 129 76.99 -5.47 -27.21
N ARG A 130 77.14 -4.66 -28.28
CA ARG A 130 76.82 -3.23 -28.28
C ARG A 130 75.46 -2.98 -28.91
N ASP A 131 74.63 -2.18 -28.25
CA ASP A 131 73.31 -1.77 -28.75
C ASP A 131 73.46 -0.60 -29.72
N LEU A 132 72.95 -0.75 -30.95
CA LEU A 132 73.00 0.27 -31.99
C LEU A 132 71.71 1.08 -32.09
N GLY A 133 70.60 0.51 -31.62
CA GLY A 133 69.26 1.09 -31.65
C GLY A 133 68.18 0.03 -31.53
N HIS A 134 66.91 0.44 -31.60
CA HIS A 134 65.77 -0.47 -31.53
C HIS A 134 64.62 -0.02 -32.42
N VAL A 135 63.70 -0.93 -32.68
CA VAL A 135 62.33 -0.65 -33.14
C VAL A 135 61.37 -1.37 -32.20
N ASP A 136 60.18 -0.82 -32.02
CA ASP A 136 59.13 -1.42 -31.20
C ASP A 136 58.07 -2.04 -32.11
N LEU A 137 57.72 -3.31 -31.87
CA LEU A 137 56.61 -3.99 -32.53
C LEU A 137 55.48 -4.14 -31.51
N VAL A 138 54.29 -3.67 -31.86
CA VAL A 138 53.06 -3.86 -31.06
C VAL A 138 52.20 -4.86 -31.82
N ILE A 139 52.10 -6.07 -31.30
CA ILE A 139 51.34 -7.16 -31.90
C ILE A 139 50.07 -7.32 -31.08
N GLU A 140 48.92 -7.08 -31.71
CA GLU A 140 47.62 -7.09 -31.03
C GLU A 140 46.55 -7.78 -31.90
N PRO A 141 45.57 -8.48 -31.31
CA PRO A 141 44.47 -9.09 -32.05
C PRO A 141 43.53 -8.03 -32.64
N TYR A 142 42.86 -8.33 -33.76
CA TYR A 142 41.78 -7.49 -34.25
C TYR A 142 40.49 -7.71 -33.45
N VAL A 143 39.55 -6.78 -33.57
CA VAL A 143 38.22 -6.88 -32.97
C VAL A 143 37.53 -8.17 -33.44
N GLU A 144 37.70 -8.55 -34.70
CA GLU A 144 37.15 -9.75 -35.29
C GLU A 144 37.61 -11.04 -34.61
N ASP A 145 38.88 -11.14 -34.17
CA ASP A 145 39.39 -12.33 -33.47
C ASP A 145 38.73 -12.51 -32.09
N TRP A 146 38.44 -11.40 -31.40
CA TRP A 146 37.69 -11.42 -30.15
C TRP A 146 36.26 -11.89 -30.37
N LEU A 147 35.58 -11.36 -31.39
CA LEU A 147 34.20 -11.73 -31.72
C LEU A 147 34.08 -13.20 -32.16
N GLU A 148 35.03 -13.69 -32.96
CA GLU A 148 35.07 -15.10 -33.37
C GLU A 148 35.26 -16.03 -32.16
N LYS A 149 36.14 -15.66 -31.21
CA LYS A 149 36.29 -16.44 -29.97
C LYS A 149 35.01 -16.43 -29.14
N VAL A 150 34.30 -15.30 -29.06
CA VAL A 150 33.01 -15.19 -28.37
C VAL A 150 31.97 -16.11 -29.01
N GLU A 151 31.89 -16.15 -30.34
CA GLU A 151 30.96 -17.03 -31.07
C GLU A 151 31.21 -18.52 -30.83
N ARG A 152 32.48 -18.92 -30.70
CA ARG A 152 32.88 -20.30 -30.37
C ARG A 152 32.69 -20.66 -28.89
N THR A 153 32.43 -19.67 -28.03
CA THR A 153 32.31 -19.86 -26.57
C THR A 153 30.85 -20.10 -26.17
N ILE A 154 30.57 -21.29 -25.63
CA ILE A 154 29.21 -21.69 -25.22
C ILE A 154 28.79 -20.98 -23.92
N ASP A 155 29.70 -20.88 -22.94
CA ASP A 155 29.41 -20.31 -21.62
C ASP A 155 29.19 -18.78 -21.68
N PRO A 156 28.00 -18.27 -21.28
CA PRO A 156 27.67 -16.85 -21.36
C PRO A 156 28.56 -15.94 -20.50
N GLU A 157 28.96 -16.38 -19.30
CA GLU A 157 29.82 -15.59 -18.43
C GLU A 157 31.22 -15.43 -19.01
N ARG A 158 31.75 -16.51 -19.59
CA ARG A 158 33.01 -16.47 -20.31
C ARG A 158 32.93 -15.59 -21.56
N ARG A 159 31.81 -15.60 -22.29
CA ARG A 159 31.60 -14.65 -23.41
C ARG A 159 31.69 -13.20 -22.94
N ILE A 160 31.04 -12.86 -21.82
CA ILE A 160 31.11 -11.52 -21.23
C ILE A 160 32.53 -11.17 -20.82
N ALA A 161 33.25 -12.07 -20.13
CA ALA A 161 34.63 -11.83 -19.72
C ALA A 161 35.55 -11.54 -20.93
N ILE A 162 35.41 -12.32 -22.01
CA ILE A 162 36.16 -12.11 -23.25
C ILE A 162 35.83 -10.75 -23.89
N LEU A 163 34.55 -10.36 -23.91
CA LEU A 163 34.13 -9.07 -24.45
C LEU A 163 34.58 -7.88 -23.59
N GLU A 164 34.66 -8.05 -22.26
CA GLU A 164 35.19 -7.04 -21.34
C GLU A 164 36.70 -6.86 -21.53
N GLU A 165 37.47 -7.95 -21.68
CA GLU A 165 38.88 -7.89 -22.07
C GLU A 165 39.07 -7.17 -23.43
N ALA A 166 38.25 -7.53 -24.42
CA ALA A 166 38.27 -6.87 -25.73
C ALA A 166 37.96 -5.37 -25.61
N ARG A 167 37.00 -4.99 -24.75
CA ARG A 167 36.63 -3.59 -24.48
C ARG A 167 37.77 -2.83 -23.81
N HIS A 168 38.60 -3.45 -22.98
CA HIS A 168 39.77 -2.77 -22.42
C HIS A 168 40.79 -2.37 -23.50
N LEU A 169 40.95 -3.18 -24.55
CA LEU A 169 41.84 -2.89 -25.67
C LEU A 169 41.24 -1.92 -26.68
N ALA A 170 39.93 -2.01 -26.93
CA ALA A 170 39.20 -1.14 -27.85
C ALA A 170 37.92 -0.55 -27.19
N PRO A 171 38.06 0.43 -26.27
CA PRO A 171 36.93 0.91 -25.45
C PRO A 171 35.78 1.53 -26.24
N GLN A 172 36.08 2.13 -27.39
CA GLN A 172 35.10 2.83 -28.22
C GLN A 172 34.59 1.97 -29.40
N ASP A 173 35.07 0.73 -29.55
CA ASP A 173 34.62 -0.11 -30.65
C ASP A 173 33.12 -0.41 -30.53
N LYS A 174 32.40 -0.19 -31.64
CA LYS A 174 30.94 -0.32 -31.66
C LYS A 174 30.52 -1.80 -31.60
N LYS A 175 31.22 -2.70 -32.31
CA LYS A 175 30.84 -4.11 -32.42
C LYS A 175 30.98 -4.82 -31.09
N ILE A 176 32.08 -4.58 -30.37
CA ILE A 176 32.32 -5.15 -29.02
C ILE A 176 31.24 -4.68 -28.06
N ARG A 177 30.96 -3.38 -28.01
CA ARG A 177 29.94 -2.83 -27.10
C ARG A 177 28.54 -3.34 -27.40
N GLU A 178 28.16 -3.42 -28.68
CA GLU A 178 26.85 -3.97 -29.09
C GLU A 178 26.72 -5.44 -28.74
N ARG A 179 27.77 -6.25 -28.99
CA ARG A 179 27.75 -7.65 -28.60
C ARG A 179 27.68 -7.81 -27.08
N LEU A 180 28.42 -7.00 -26.33
CA LEU A 180 28.39 -7.02 -24.86
C LEU A 180 27.00 -6.63 -24.30
N ILE A 181 26.33 -5.64 -24.89
CA ILE A 181 24.93 -5.30 -24.55
C ILE A 181 24.01 -6.49 -24.81
N GLN A 182 24.16 -7.18 -25.95
CA GLN A 182 23.34 -8.37 -26.26
C GLN A 182 23.53 -9.49 -25.25
N GLU A 183 24.77 -9.77 -24.82
CA GLU A 183 25.04 -10.77 -23.78
C GLU A 183 24.49 -10.33 -22.41
N PHE A 184 24.59 -9.04 -22.05
CA PHE A 184 23.94 -8.55 -20.83
C PHE A 184 22.42 -8.67 -20.89
N ARG A 185 21.79 -8.38 -22.04
CA ARG A 185 20.34 -8.54 -22.25
C ARG A 185 19.91 -9.99 -22.15
N SER A 186 20.65 -10.93 -22.75
CA SER A 186 20.32 -12.36 -22.72
C SER A 186 20.33 -12.93 -21.29
N LEU A 187 21.21 -12.39 -20.43
CA LEU A 187 21.30 -12.73 -19.02
C LEU A 187 20.46 -11.83 -18.10
N LYS A 188 19.63 -10.93 -18.65
CA LYS A 188 18.81 -9.97 -17.89
C LYS A 188 19.63 -9.06 -16.94
N ARG A 189 20.89 -8.80 -17.28
CA ARG A 189 21.80 -7.85 -16.60
C ARG A 189 21.52 -6.43 -17.08
N TRP A 190 20.30 -5.97 -16.80
CA TRP A 190 19.78 -4.70 -17.31
C TRP A 190 20.62 -3.47 -16.92
N PRO A 191 21.11 -3.31 -15.68
CA PRO A 191 21.89 -2.13 -15.31
C PRO A 191 23.19 -1.98 -16.11
N GLN A 192 23.89 -3.09 -16.36
CA GLN A 192 25.13 -3.09 -17.14
C GLN A 192 24.85 -2.78 -18.62
N ALA A 193 23.80 -3.39 -19.19
CA ALA A 193 23.36 -3.09 -20.55
C ALA A 193 22.97 -1.61 -20.70
N ALA A 194 22.18 -1.08 -19.76
CA ALA A 194 21.70 0.29 -19.77
C ALA A 194 22.85 1.29 -19.66
N LYS A 195 23.79 1.07 -18.74
CA LYS A 195 24.99 1.91 -18.60
C LYS A 195 25.81 1.97 -19.89
N LEU A 196 26.09 0.81 -20.48
CA LEU A 196 26.89 0.74 -21.70
C LEU A 196 26.17 1.40 -22.89
N LEU A 197 24.86 1.22 -22.99
CA LEU A 197 24.06 1.87 -24.03
C LEU A 197 23.92 3.38 -23.80
N GLU A 198 23.80 3.84 -22.55
CA GLU A 198 23.82 5.26 -22.18
C GLU A 198 25.11 5.94 -22.63
N ASP A 199 26.27 5.30 -22.39
CA ASP A 199 27.58 5.78 -22.86
C ASP A 199 27.58 5.92 -24.39
N MET A 200 27.10 4.91 -25.12
CA MET A 200 27.03 4.93 -26.59
C MET A 200 26.11 6.02 -27.14
N VAL A 201 24.94 6.24 -26.52
CA VAL A 201 23.99 7.27 -26.95
C VAL A 201 24.49 8.67 -26.59
N THR A 202 25.27 8.81 -25.51
CA THR A 202 25.90 10.08 -25.13
C THR A 202 26.99 10.48 -26.13
N GLU A 203 27.80 9.53 -26.59
CA GLU A 203 28.80 9.76 -27.65
C GLU A 203 28.15 10.12 -29.00
N LYS A 204 27.13 9.35 -29.39
CA LYS A 204 26.41 9.56 -30.66
C LYS A 204 24.90 9.37 -30.45
N PRO A 205 24.14 10.46 -30.26
CA PRO A 205 22.71 10.39 -30.08
C PRO A 205 22.01 9.78 -31.30
N ASP A 206 21.33 8.66 -31.07
CA ASP A 206 20.64 7.88 -32.08
C ASP A 206 19.25 7.50 -31.56
N GLU A 207 18.23 7.69 -32.40
CA GLU A 207 16.83 7.48 -32.00
C GLU A 207 16.50 6.01 -31.71
N GLN A 208 16.98 5.10 -32.56
CA GLN A 208 16.78 3.66 -32.36
C GLN A 208 17.42 3.21 -31.04
N LYS A 209 18.65 3.67 -30.77
CA LYS A 209 19.33 3.34 -29.50
C LYS A 209 18.67 3.98 -28.28
N LEU A 210 18.06 5.16 -28.42
CA LEU A 210 17.24 5.75 -27.36
C LEU A 210 16.01 4.88 -27.08
N PHE A 211 15.35 4.34 -28.10
CA PHE A 211 14.25 3.37 -27.87
C PHE A 211 14.74 2.10 -27.18
N GLU A 212 15.86 1.52 -27.60
CA GLU A 212 16.46 0.35 -26.93
C GLU A 212 16.80 0.66 -25.46
N LEU A 213 17.31 1.86 -25.18
CA LEU A 213 17.63 2.31 -23.83
C LEU A 213 16.37 2.50 -22.97
N TYR A 214 15.30 3.06 -23.55
CA TYR A 214 13.99 3.14 -22.91
C TYR A 214 13.46 1.75 -22.53
N GLU A 215 13.55 0.77 -23.43
CA GLU A 215 13.15 -0.62 -23.13
C GLU A 215 13.95 -1.23 -21.97
N LEU A 216 15.25 -0.93 -21.87
CA LEU A 216 16.08 -1.40 -20.75
C LEU A 216 15.60 -0.80 -19.42
N TYR A 217 15.35 0.50 -19.37
CA TYR A 217 14.83 1.14 -18.17
C TYR A 217 13.42 0.65 -17.80
N GLU A 218 12.54 0.38 -18.78
CA GLU A 218 11.23 -0.23 -18.54
C GLU A 218 11.36 -1.65 -17.96
N ASN A 219 12.28 -2.47 -18.47
CA ASN A 219 12.56 -3.81 -17.93
C ASN A 219 13.14 -3.74 -16.49
N MET A 220 13.87 -2.67 -16.16
CA MET A 220 14.36 -2.39 -14.81
C MET A 220 13.27 -1.84 -13.88
N LYS A 221 12.12 -1.41 -14.43
CA LYS A 221 11.11 -0.58 -13.74
C LYS A 221 11.69 0.73 -13.21
N ASP A 222 12.77 1.21 -13.81
CA ASP A 222 13.40 2.49 -13.49
C ASP A 222 12.65 3.60 -14.24
N SER A 223 11.68 4.19 -13.53
CA SER A 223 10.81 5.21 -14.13
C SER A 223 11.55 6.53 -14.38
N ASP A 224 12.60 6.83 -13.62
CA ASP A 224 13.36 8.08 -13.79
C ASP A 224 14.27 8.00 -15.02
N GLY A 225 14.95 6.86 -15.20
CA GLY A 225 15.72 6.58 -16.42
C GLY A 225 14.82 6.60 -17.67
N ALA A 226 13.67 5.92 -17.61
CA ALA A 226 12.70 5.91 -18.71
C ALA A 226 12.18 7.32 -19.05
N VAL A 227 11.84 8.15 -18.05
CA VAL A 227 11.44 9.55 -18.24
C VAL A 227 12.55 10.38 -18.91
N SER A 228 13.81 10.20 -18.47
CA SER A 228 14.96 10.90 -19.06
C SER A 228 15.11 10.61 -20.55
N VAL A 229 15.00 9.33 -20.92
CA VAL A 229 15.10 8.89 -22.33
C VAL A 229 13.93 9.38 -23.16
N LEU A 230 12.69 9.29 -22.67
CA LEU A 230 11.51 9.78 -23.38
C LEU A 230 11.56 11.30 -23.62
N ARG A 231 12.10 12.08 -22.68
CA ARG A 231 12.33 13.52 -22.90
C ARG A 231 13.33 13.78 -24.02
N ARG A 232 14.40 13.00 -24.10
CA ARG A 232 15.40 13.11 -25.19
C ARG A 232 14.82 12.69 -26.54
N LEU A 233 13.95 11.68 -26.57
CA LEU A 233 13.19 11.31 -27.76
C LEU A 233 12.27 12.47 -28.21
N LEU A 234 11.50 13.04 -27.28
CA LEU A 234 10.61 14.19 -27.58
C LEU A 234 11.35 15.47 -27.98
N GLN A 235 12.63 15.66 -27.62
CA GLN A 235 13.42 16.76 -28.17
C GLN A 235 13.65 16.61 -29.67
N LYS A 236 13.72 15.37 -30.19
CA LYS A 236 13.88 15.07 -31.61
C LYS A 236 12.53 15.06 -32.35
N THR A 237 11.48 14.58 -31.69
CA THR A 237 10.12 14.47 -32.24
C THR A 237 9.08 15.16 -31.34
N PRO A 238 9.08 16.52 -31.25
CA PRO A 238 8.26 17.24 -30.28
C PRO A 238 6.75 17.09 -30.45
N GLU A 239 6.31 16.70 -31.64
CA GLU A 239 4.89 16.60 -31.98
C GLU A 239 4.32 15.19 -31.90
N ASP A 240 5.12 14.18 -31.56
CA ASP A 240 4.68 12.79 -31.51
C ASP A 240 3.74 12.56 -30.30
N PRO A 241 2.43 12.34 -30.54
CA PRO A 241 1.48 12.14 -29.45
C PRO A 241 1.69 10.82 -28.71
N GLU A 242 2.18 9.77 -29.38
CA GLU A 242 2.42 8.47 -28.76
C GLU A 242 3.60 8.53 -27.79
N LEU A 243 4.67 9.24 -28.14
CA LEU A 243 5.79 9.48 -27.22
C LEU A 243 5.38 10.32 -26.01
N ARG A 244 4.51 11.32 -26.20
CA ARG A 244 3.94 12.09 -25.08
C ARG A 244 3.09 11.23 -24.16
N LEU A 245 2.26 10.33 -24.72
CA LEU A 245 1.48 9.39 -23.91
C LEU A 245 2.35 8.41 -23.13
N ARG A 246 3.43 7.90 -23.74
CA ARG A 246 4.41 7.07 -23.04
C ARG A 246 5.03 7.84 -21.88
N LEU A 247 5.48 9.08 -22.12
CA LEU A 247 6.04 9.92 -21.07
C LEU A 247 5.03 10.18 -19.95
N ALA A 248 3.79 10.52 -20.29
CA ALA A 248 2.73 10.76 -19.32
C ALA A 248 2.47 9.52 -18.43
N ARG A 249 2.34 8.33 -19.03
CA ARG A 249 2.16 7.05 -18.30
C ARG A 249 3.37 6.69 -17.42
N THR A 250 4.59 6.94 -17.90
CA THR A 250 5.80 6.71 -17.08
C THR A 250 5.87 7.68 -15.91
N LEU A 251 5.53 8.96 -16.12
CA LEU A 251 5.43 9.97 -15.05
C LEU A 251 4.34 9.63 -14.04
N GLU A 252 3.20 9.10 -14.49
CA GLU A 252 2.11 8.62 -13.63
C GLU A 252 2.58 7.46 -12.75
N ARG A 253 3.26 6.45 -13.32
CA ARG A 253 3.90 5.35 -12.56
C ARG A 253 4.94 5.87 -11.56
N ALA A 254 5.67 6.92 -11.91
CA ALA A 254 6.63 7.61 -11.05
C ALA A 254 5.97 8.51 -9.99
N LYS A 255 4.63 8.59 -9.93
CA LYS A 255 3.85 9.48 -9.07
C LYS A 255 4.13 10.97 -9.27
N LYS A 256 4.72 11.36 -10.40
CA LYS A 256 4.96 12.75 -10.82
C LYS A 256 3.70 13.31 -11.49
N LEU A 257 2.58 13.31 -10.76
CA LEU A 257 1.24 13.55 -11.31
C LEU A 257 1.10 14.91 -12.03
N PRO A 258 1.62 16.04 -11.53
CA PRO A 258 1.53 17.32 -12.24
C PRO A 258 2.28 17.34 -13.58
N GLU A 259 3.37 16.58 -13.70
CA GLU A 259 4.10 16.42 -14.95
C GLU A 259 3.33 15.50 -15.91
N ALA A 260 2.79 14.38 -15.41
CA ALA A 260 1.98 13.46 -16.20
C ALA A 260 0.76 14.17 -16.82
N ILE A 261 0.04 14.97 -16.02
CA ILE A 261 -1.12 15.75 -16.46
C ILE A 261 -0.74 16.67 -17.64
N ARG A 262 0.38 17.41 -17.53
CA ARG A 262 0.83 18.31 -18.60
C ARG A 262 1.10 17.58 -19.92
N GLU A 263 1.72 16.40 -19.85
CA GLU A 263 2.02 15.61 -21.06
C GLU A 263 0.78 14.97 -21.66
N TYR A 264 -0.16 14.49 -20.83
CA TYR A 264 -1.47 14.04 -21.29
C TYR A 264 -2.23 15.17 -22.00
N GLU A 265 -2.28 16.37 -21.42
CA GLU A 265 -2.93 17.54 -22.01
C GLU A 265 -2.29 17.95 -23.34
N ALA A 266 -0.96 17.93 -23.42
CA ALA A 266 -0.22 18.26 -24.64
C ALA A 266 -0.44 17.27 -25.79
N ALA A 267 -0.77 16.01 -25.48
CA ALA A 267 -1.07 14.99 -26.48
C ALA A 267 -2.48 15.14 -27.09
N LEU A 268 -3.46 15.63 -26.32
CA LEU A 268 -4.90 15.57 -26.64
C LEU A 268 -5.28 16.05 -28.05
N SER A 269 -4.69 17.14 -28.53
CA SER A 269 -5.07 17.77 -29.81
C SER A 269 -4.70 16.93 -31.03
N ARG A 270 -3.86 15.90 -30.87
CA ARG A 270 -3.34 15.03 -31.95
C ARG A 270 -3.77 13.57 -31.81
N LEU A 271 -4.63 13.25 -30.83
CA LEU A 271 -5.14 11.89 -30.61
C LEU A 271 -6.43 11.64 -31.38
N GLU A 272 -6.61 10.43 -31.87
CA GLU A 272 -7.88 9.97 -32.44
C GLU A 272 -8.94 9.75 -31.33
N PRO A 273 -10.24 9.70 -31.65
CA PRO A 273 -11.30 9.64 -30.65
C PRO A 273 -11.18 8.53 -29.59
N PRO A 274 -10.77 7.28 -29.93
CA PRO A 274 -10.59 6.22 -28.94
C PRO A 274 -9.48 6.52 -27.92
N GLU A 275 -8.29 6.94 -28.37
CA GLU A 275 -7.21 7.33 -27.45
C GLU A 275 -7.59 8.59 -26.66
N ARG A 276 -8.26 9.56 -27.30
CA ARG A 276 -8.70 10.79 -26.65
C ARG A 276 -9.69 10.52 -25.52
N LEU A 277 -10.63 9.59 -25.70
CA LEU A 277 -11.54 9.13 -24.65
C LEU A 277 -10.77 8.55 -23.47
N ALA A 278 -9.79 7.66 -23.72
CA ALA A 278 -8.97 7.09 -22.67
C ALA A 278 -8.20 8.17 -21.89
N VAL A 279 -7.64 9.15 -22.58
CA VAL A 279 -6.91 10.26 -21.94
C VAL A 279 -7.84 11.20 -21.16
N TYR A 280 -9.05 11.50 -21.65
CA TYR A 280 -10.03 12.26 -20.88
C TYR A 280 -10.43 11.55 -19.58
N LYS A 281 -10.59 10.23 -19.60
CA LYS A 281 -10.83 9.42 -18.41
C LYS A 281 -9.67 9.50 -17.42
N THR A 282 -8.44 9.34 -17.91
CA THR A 282 -7.23 9.44 -17.09
C THR A 282 -7.06 10.83 -16.50
N LEU A 283 -7.25 11.90 -17.28
CA LEU A 283 -7.16 13.28 -16.78
C LEU A 283 -8.24 13.57 -15.75
N GLY A 284 -9.48 13.11 -15.96
CA GLY A 284 -10.55 13.21 -14.96
C GLY A 284 -10.15 12.56 -13.63
N PHE A 285 -9.56 11.37 -13.69
CA PHE A 285 -9.06 10.67 -12.51
C PHE A 285 -7.89 11.41 -11.85
N LEU A 286 -6.85 11.79 -12.61
CA LEU A 286 -5.67 12.46 -12.07
C LEU A 286 -6.00 13.83 -11.46
N TYR A 287 -6.93 14.58 -12.03
CA TYR A 287 -7.40 15.82 -11.44
C TYR A 287 -8.25 15.60 -10.17
N THR A 288 -8.93 14.47 -10.06
CA THR A 288 -9.61 14.05 -8.82
C THR A 288 -8.60 13.78 -7.71
N GLU A 289 -7.55 13.00 -8.00
CA GLU A 289 -6.50 12.64 -7.05
C GLU A 289 -5.64 13.83 -6.61
N THR A 290 -5.45 14.82 -7.50
CA THR A 290 -4.67 16.04 -7.21
C THR A 290 -5.49 17.15 -6.57
N GLY A 291 -6.77 16.91 -6.24
CA GLY A 291 -7.61 17.87 -5.51
C GLY A 291 -8.08 19.06 -6.34
N LEU A 292 -8.22 18.89 -7.66
CA LEU A 292 -8.71 19.91 -8.59
C LEU A 292 -10.04 19.45 -9.23
N PRO A 293 -11.13 19.39 -8.44
CA PRO A 293 -12.38 18.75 -8.85
C PRO A 293 -13.07 19.45 -10.03
N ASP A 294 -12.96 20.78 -10.18
CA ASP A 294 -13.53 21.50 -11.32
C ASP A 294 -12.94 21.05 -12.66
N LYS A 295 -11.62 20.83 -12.69
CA LYS A 295 -10.93 20.31 -13.87
C LYS A 295 -11.29 18.85 -14.12
N ALA A 296 -11.37 18.04 -13.05
CA ALA A 296 -11.79 16.65 -13.16
C ALA A 296 -13.17 16.53 -13.82
N VAL A 297 -14.14 17.34 -13.37
CA VAL A 297 -15.47 17.42 -13.96
C VAL A 297 -15.40 17.81 -15.44
N ALA A 298 -14.62 18.83 -15.80
CA ALA A 298 -14.49 19.25 -17.20
C ALA A 298 -13.98 18.12 -18.11
N PHE A 299 -13.01 17.33 -17.67
CA PHE A 299 -12.47 16.20 -18.45
C PHE A 299 -13.42 15.01 -18.48
N TYR A 300 -14.11 14.68 -17.38
CA TYR A 300 -15.13 13.64 -17.39
C TYR A 300 -16.32 14.00 -18.28
N LEU A 301 -16.76 15.26 -18.33
CA LEU A 301 -17.82 15.70 -19.25
C LEU A 301 -17.39 15.51 -20.72
N LYS A 302 -16.16 15.85 -21.07
CA LYS A 302 -15.60 15.56 -22.41
C LYS A 302 -15.53 14.06 -22.72
N ALA A 303 -15.25 13.22 -21.72
CA ALA A 303 -15.33 11.77 -21.88
C ALA A 303 -16.77 11.31 -22.15
N VAL A 304 -17.76 11.86 -21.44
CA VAL A 304 -19.20 11.56 -21.64
C VAL A 304 -19.66 11.96 -23.05
N GLU A 305 -19.15 13.05 -23.60
CA GLU A 305 -19.45 13.44 -24.99
C GLU A 305 -19.03 12.37 -26.01
N LEU A 306 -17.93 11.65 -25.75
CA LEU A 306 -17.40 10.59 -26.61
C LEU A 306 -18.01 9.21 -26.30
N ASP A 307 -18.36 8.93 -25.06
CA ASP A 307 -19.02 7.69 -24.64
C ASP A 307 -20.16 7.96 -23.64
N GLN A 308 -21.37 8.06 -24.18
CA GLN A 308 -22.58 8.31 -23.39
C GLN A 308 -23.10 7.07 -22.68
N LYS A 309 -22.51 5.88 -22.89
CA LYS A 309 -22.97 4.60 -22.32
C LYS A 309 -22.08 4.09 -21.18
N ASP A 310 -20.92 4.71 -20.94
CA ASP A 310 -20.05 4.34 -19.82
C ASP A 310 -20.61 4.86 -18.48
N VAL A 311 -21.23 3.95 -17.73
CA VAL A 311 -21.82 4.18 -16.41
C VAL A 311 -20.81 4.78 -15.42
N ASN A 312 -19.52 4.39 -15.50
CA ASN A 312 -18.50 4.85 -14.57
C ASN A 312 -18.25 6.36 -14.70
N LEU A 313 -18.44 6.94 -15.88
CA LEU A 313 -18.29 8.39 -16.07
C LEU A 313 -19.35 9.16 -15.30
N TYR A 314 -20.60 8.70 -15.37
CA TYR A 314 -21.71 9.30 -14.65
C TYR A 314 -21.55 9.12 -13.14
N TYR A 315 -21.11 7.95 -12.68
CA TYR A 315 -20.81 7.71 -11.27
C TYR A 315 -19.70 8.65 -10.76
N ASN A 316 -18.56 8.72 -11.45
CA ASN A 316 -17.44 9.57 -11.07
C ASN A 316 -17.83 11.05 -11.02
N LEU A 317 -18.60 11.52 -12.02
CA LEU A 317 -19.15 12.88 -12.02
C LEU A 317 -20.05 13.10 -10.81
N ALA A 318 -20.93 12.16 -10.50
CA ALA A 318 -21.82 12.31 -9.35
C ALA A 318 -21.06 12.40 -8.03
N THR A 319 -20.09 11.51 -7.80
CA THR A 319 -19.24 11.52 -6.60
C THR A 319 -18.43 12.82 -6.50
N LEU A 320 -17.93 13.35 -7.61
CA LEU A 320 -17.25 14.64 -7.64
C LEU A 320 -18.19 15.79 -7.25
N TYR A 321 -19.39 15.84 -7.81
CA TYR A 321 -20.38 16.87 -7.46
C TYR A 321 -20.84 16.76 -6.01
N GLU A 322 -20.96 15.55 -5.46
CA GLU A 322 -21.26 15.33 -4.05
C GLU A 322 -20.15 15.87 -3.15
N LYS A 323 -18.87 15.56 -3.46
CA LYS A 323 -17.71 16.10 -2.73
C LYS A 323 -17.63 17.63 -2.79
N MET A 324 -18.09 18.24 -3.87
CA MET A 324 -18.20 19.70 -4.01
C MET A 324 -19.44 20.28 -3.33
N GLY A 325 -20.28 19.46 -2.69
CA GLY A 325 -21.52 19.88 -2.04
C GLY A 325 -22.68 20.18 -2.99
N ASN A 326 -22.50 19.95 -4.30
CA ASN A 326 -23.55 20.17 -5.31
C ASN A 326 -24.42 18.92 -5.47
N LYS A 327 -25.30 18.70 -4.48
CA LYS A 327 -26.24 17.57 -4.47
C LYS A 327 -27.16 17.53 -5.70
N ASP A 328 -27.42 18.67 -6.32
CA ASP A 328 -28.25 18.77 -7.53
C ASP A 328 -27.65 18.09 -8.74
N GLN A 329 -26.40 18.40 -9.06
CA GLN A 329 -25.72 17.72 -10.15
C GLN A 329 -25.42 16.27 -9.79
N ALA A 330 -25.02 15.98 -8.55
CA ALA A 330 -24.77 14.61 -8.09
C ALA A 330 -25.97 13.69 -8.38
N GLY A 331 -27.16 14.09 -7.97
CA GLY A 331 -28.39 13.32 -8.22
C GLY A 331 -28.72 13.17 -9.72
N ARG A 332 -28.47 14.18 -10.55
CA ARG A 332 -28.70 14.09 -12.01
C ARG A 332 -27.79 13.07 -12.68
N PHE A 333 -26.49 13.07 -12.34
CA PHE A 333 -25.53 12.11 -12.89
C PHE A 333 -25.78 10.69 -12.35
N LEU A 334 -26.12 10.54 -11.06
CA LEU A 334 -26.56 9.25 -10.50
C LEU A 334 -27.81 8.70 -11.20
N ALA A 335 -28.81 9.55 -11.47
CA ALA A 335 -30.02 9.13 -12.19
C ALA A 335 -29.69 8.61 -13.60
N LYS A 336 -28.71 9.22 -14.29
CA LYS A 336 -28.19 8.71 -15.57
C LYS A 336 -27.48 7.37 -15.42
N ALA A 337 -26.63 7.22 -14.40
CA ALA A 337 -25.95 5.94 -14.11
C ALA A 337 -26.96 4.81 -13.86
N VAL A 338 -27.98 5.06 -13.01
CA VAL A 338 -29.06 4.11 -12.70
C VAL A 338 -29.89 3.78 -13.94
N ALA A 339 -30.17 4.75 -14.81
CA ALA A 339 -30.91 4.50 -16.06
C ALA A 339 -30.13 3.64 -17.05
N LEU A 340 -28.80 3.78 -17.12
CA LEU A 340 -27.94 2.97 -17.99
C LEU A 340 -27.72 1.55 -17.45
N GLN A 341 -27.65 1.39 -16.13
CA GLN A 341 -27.50 0.09 -15.47
C GLN A 341 -28.50 -0.07 -14.33
N PRO A 342 -29.77 -0.40 -14.64
CA PRO A 342 -30.82 -0.56 -13.64
C PRO A 342 -30.56 -1.69 -12.65
N GLU A 343 -29.66 -2.62 -12.94
CA GLU A 343 -29.34 -3.75 -12.07
C GLU A 343 -28.31 -3.36 -10.98
N ASP A 344 -27.64 -2.21 -11.11
CA ASP A 344 -26.68 -1.72 -10.13
C ASP A 344 -27.39 -1.16 -8.89
N LEU A 345 -27.32 -1.92 -7.81
CA LEU A 345 -27.95 -1.55 -6.54
C LEU A 345 -27.16 -0.48 -5.78
N GLU A 346 -25.85 -0.35 -6.01
CA GLU A 346 -25.02 0.64 -5.32
C GLU A 346 -25.31 2.03 -5.86
N ASN A 347 -25.34 2.18 -7.19
CA ASN A 347 -25.75 3.43 -7.84
C ASN A 347 -27.20 3.81 -7.48
N ARG A 348 -28.09 2.83 -7.40
CA ARG A 348 -29.48 3.06 -6.97
C ARG A 348 -29.56 3.53 -5.51
N LEU A 349 -28.78 2.93 -4.61
CA LEU A 349 -28.72 3.32 -3.21
C LEU A 349 -28.16 4.73 -3.04
N ALA A 350 -27.08 5.07 -3.75
CA ALA A 350 -26.48 6.41 -3.71
C ALA A 350 -27.44 7.49 -4.26
N LEU A 351 -28.19 7.18 -5.32
CA LEU A 351 -29.26 8.07 -5.81
C LEU A 351 -30.33 8.29 -4.75
N ALA A 352 -30.77 7.20 -4.10
CA ALA A 352 -31.81 7.28 -3.07
C ALA A 352 -31.36 8.08 -1.84
N GLU A 353 -30.10 7.92 -1.43
CA GLU A 353 -29.48 8.73 -0.37
C GLU A 353 -29.42 10.21 -0.76
N THR A 354 -29.01 10.52 -1.99
CA THR A 354 -29.00 11.89 -2.49
C THR A 354 -30.41 12.52 -2.50
N LEU A 355 -31.43 11.74 -2.86
CA LEU A 355 -32.84 12.17 -2.83
C LEU A 355 -33.33 12.37 -1.40
N PHE A 356 -32.99 11.47 -0.48
CA PHE A 356 -33.31 11.59 0.95
C PHE A 356 -32.73 12.87 1.54
N ASP A 357 -31.47 13.16 1.25
CA ASP A 357 -30.75 14.35 1.70
C ASP A 357 -31.35 15.66 1.19
N LYS A 358 -32.01 15.64 0.03
CA LYS A 358 -32.75 16.78 -0.52
C LYS A 358 -34.16 16.93 0.05
N GLY A 359 -34.63 15.96 0.83
CA GLY A 359 -36.00 15.91 1.32
C GLY A 359 -37.01 15.31 0.33
N ASN A 360 -36.56 14.74 -0.80
CA ASN A 360 -37.44 14.03 -1.74
C ASN A 360 -37.72 12.60 -1.23
N LEU A 361 -38.42 12.51 -0.10
CA LEU A 361 -38.59 11.27 0.66
C LEU A 361 -39.37 10.20 -0.11
N GLU A 362 -40.34 10.57 -0.93
CA GLU A 362 -41.15 9.64 -1.73
C GLU A 362 -40.32 8.89 -2.77
N GLU A 363 -39.53 9.61 -3.56
CA GLU A 363 -38.66 9.01 -4.58
C GLU A 363 -37.55 8.19 -3.94
N ALA A 364 -36.91 8.73 -2.88
CA ALA A 364 -35.90 8.01 -2.12
C ALA A 364 -36.45 6.66 -1.61
N GLN A 365 -37.65 6.67 -1.04
CA GLN A 365 -38.31 5.45 -0.57
C GLN A 365 -38.54 4.44 -1.69
N THR A 366 -38.97 4.88 -2.87
CA THR A 366 -39.17 3.98 -4.02
C THR A 366 -37.87 3.27 -4.41
N TYR A 367 -36.77 4.01 -4.56
CA TYR A 367 -35.48 3.41 -4.88
C TYR A 367 -34.94 2.50 -3.77
N LEU A 368 -35.06 2.91 -2.50
CA LEU A 368 -34.64 2.10 -1.36
C LEU A 368 -35.43 0.79 -1.24
N ASP A 369 -36.73 0.82 -1.53
CA ASP A 369 -37.59 -0.37 -1.52
C ASP A 369 -37.14 -1.38 -2.57
N GLU A 370 -36.73 -0.92 -3.76
CA GLU A 370 -36.15 -1.81 -4.77
C GLU A 370 -34.81 -2.40 -4.32
N VAL A 371 -33.95 -1.58 -3.68
CA VAL A 371 -32.68 -2.05 -3.12
C VAL A 371 -32.93 -3.14 -2.09
N VAL A 372 -33.83 -2.92 -1.12
CA VAL A 372 -34.16 -3.91 -0.08
C VAL A 372 -34.88 -5.14 -0.65
N ARG A 373 -35.71 -4.99 -1.69
CA ARG A 373 -36.35 -6.12 -2.37
C ARG A 373 -35.33 -7.08 -2.98
N ARG A 374 -34.24 -6.55 -3.54
CA ARG A 374 -33.19 -7.34 -4.22
C ARG A 374 -32.03 -7.72 -3.29
N LYS A 375 -31.75 -6.89 -2.29
CA LYS A 375 -30.71 -7.06 -1.27
C LYS A 375 -31.32 -6.81 0.12
N PRO A 376 -32.05 -7.79 0.69
CA PRO A 376 -32.78 -7.63 1.95
C PRO A 376 -31.88 -7.35 3.17
N ASP A 377 -30.59 -7.67 3.07
CA ASP A 377 -29.56 -7.46 4.09
C ASP A 377 -28.84 -6.10 3.98
N SER A 378 -29.28 -5.22 3.07
CA SER A 378 -28.70 -3.87 2.91
C SER A 378 -29.04 -2.98 4.12
N MET A 379 -28.18 -3.03 5.15
CA MET A 379 -28.36 -2.27 6.39
C MET A 379 -28.49 -0.76 6.13
N LYS A 380 -27.67 -0.19 5.24
CA LYS A 380 -27.74 1.24 4.89
C LYS A 380 -29.12 1.60 4.30
N ALA A 381 -29.67 0.76 3.42
CA ALA A 381 -30.97 1.00 2.83
C ALA A 381 -32.10 0.88 3.86
N LEU A 382 -32.04 -0.13 4.74
CA LEU A 382 -32.99 -0.32 5.83
C LEU A 382 -33.00 0.87 6.79
N LEU A 383 -31.83 1.37 7.20
CA LEU A 383 -31.74 2.51 8.11
C LEU A 383 -32.26 3.81 7.48
N LEU A 384 -32.02 4.05 6.19
CA LEU A 384 -32.62 5.19 5.49
C LEU A 384 -34.15 5.06 5.41
N LEU A 385 -34.68 3.86 5.15
CA LEU A 385 -36.12 3.60 5.18
C LEU A 385 -36.72 3.80 6.57
N VAL A 386 -36.01 3.42 7.64
CA VAL A 386 -36.41 3.66 9.04
C VAL A 386 -36.56 5.17 9.25
N GLN A 387 -35.55 5.97 8.90
CA GLN A 387 -35.60 7.43 9.03
C GLN A 387 -36.74 8.06 8.21
N ILE A 388 -37.01 7.54 7.01
CA ILE A 388 -38.16 7.97 6.20
C ILE A 388 -39.48 7.63 6.91
N ALA A 389 -39.63 6.42 7.43
CA ALA A 389 -40.84 5.99 8.13
C ALA A 389 -41.08 6.80 9.42
N GLU A 390 -40.02 7.13 10.16
CA GLU A 390 -40.06 8.01 11.34
C GLU A 390 -40.52 9.43 10.96
N LYS A 391 -39.90 10.02 9.92
CA LYS A 391 -40.29 11.36 9.43
C LYS A 391 -41.74 11.42 8.95
N LYS A 392 -42.25 10.34 8.38
CA LYS A 392 -43.64 10.23 7.91
C LYS A 392 -44.63 9.84 9.00
N GLY A 393 -44.15 9.39 10.17
CA GLY A 393 -45.00 8.84 11.22
C GLY A 393 -45.67 7.51 10.85
N ASP A 394 -45.14 6.78 9.86
CA ASP A 394 -45.67 5.48 9.44
C ASP A 394 -45.23 4.38 10.41
N LYS A 395 -45.92 4.29 11.56
CA LYS A 395 -45.61 3.33 12.62
C LYS A 395 -45.65 1.87 12.15
N LYS A 396 -46.54 1.53 11.21
CA LYS A 396 -46.67 0.17 10.69
C LYS A 396 -45.41 -0.22 9.92
N ARG A 397 -45.01 0.62 8.97
CA ARG A 397 -43.79 0.40 8.19
C ARG A 397 -42.54 0.44 9.06
N LEU A 398 -42.49 1.37 10.01
CA LEU A 398 -41.37 1.50 10.94
C LEU A 398 -41.15 0.21 11.73
N LYS A 399 -42.23 -0.41 12.24
CA LYS A 399 -42.17 -1.72 12.88
C LYS A 399 -41.61 -2.79 11.94
N ASP A 400 -42.15 -2.93 10.73
CA ASP A 400 -41.70 -3.93 9.76
C ASP A 400 -40.20 -3.77 9.42
N LEU A 401 -39.72 -2.53 9.35
CA LEU A 401 -38.31 -2.21 9.10
C LEU A 401 -37.44 -2.54 10.31
N TYR A 402 -37.86 -2.17 11.52
CA TYR A 402 -37.14 -2.53 12.74
C TYR A 402 -37.05 -4.04 12.94
N GLU A 403 -38.07 -4.82 12.57
CA GLU A 403 -38.00 -6.28 12.58
C GLU A 403 -36.91 -6.82 11.64
N LYS A 404 -36.78 -6.25 10.43
CA LYS A 404 -35.72 -6.62 9.50
C LYS A 404 -34.34 -6.25 10.04
N VAL A 405 -34.19 -5.05 10.59
CA VAL A 405 -32.92 -4.61 11.19
C VAL A 405 -32.57 -5.48 12.39
N TYR A 406 -33.53 -5.81 13.26
CA TYR A 406 -33.34 -6.71 14.39
C TYR A 406 -32.92 -8.12 13.96
N THR A 407 -33.48 -8.64 12.86
CA THR A 407 -33.07 -9.94 12.30
C THR A 407 -31.60 -9.95 11.87
N LEU A 408 -31.08 -8.83 11.36
CA LEU A 408 -29.69 -8.70 10.90
C LEU A 408 -28.71 -8.31 12.01
N ALA A 409 -29.18 -7.53 13.00
CA ALA A 409 -28.39 -7.04 14.12
C ALA A 409 -29.22 -7.13 15.42
N PRO A 410 -29.35 -8.33 16.02
CA PRO A 410 -30.15 -8.54 17.23
C PRO A 410 -29.64 -7.76 18.44
N ASP A 411 -28.33 -7.50 18.47
CA ASP A 411 -27.66 -6.79 19.57
C ASP A 411 -27.76 -5.25 19.45
N ASN A 412 -28.43 -4.73 18.42
CA ASN A 412 -28.63 -3.29 18.28
C ASN A 412 -29.65 -2.80 19.32
N GLU A 413 -29.15 -2.24 20.42
CA GLU A 413 -29.96 -1.83 21.57
C GLU A 413 -31.00 -0.76 21.26
N ILE A 414 -30.71 0.14 20.31
CA ILE A 414 -31.65 1.19 19.87
C ILE A 414 -32.86 0.56 19.19
N VAL A 415 -32.60 -0.34 18.23
CA VAL A 415 -33.65 -1.05 17.49
C VAL A 415 -34.41 -1.98 18.43
N LEU A 416 -33.71 -2.66 19.33
CA LEU A 416 -34.31 -3.54 20.33
C LEU A 416 -35.31 -2.78 21.20
N TYR A 417 -34.91 -1.64 21.78
CA TYR A 417 -35.79 -0.80 22.59
C TYR A 417 -36.97 -0.25 21.78
N ASN A 418 -36.70 0.42 20.66
CA ASN A 418 -37.74 1.05 19.84
C ASN A 418 -38.75 0.05 19.30
N LEU A 419 -38.30 -1.13 18.87
CA LEU A 419 -39.20 -2.21 18.44
C LEU A 419 -40.03 -2.72 19.61
N ALA A 420 -39.45 -2.87 20.79
CA ALA A 420 -40.18 -3.33 21.97
C ALA A 420 -41.30 -2.36 22.39
N VAL A 421 -41.04 -1.05 22.30
CA VAL A 421 -42.02 0.02 22.54
C VAL A 421 -43.12 0.00 21.46
N LEU A 422 -42.77 -0.14 20.18
CA LEU A 422 -43.77 -0.24 19.11
C LEU A 422 -44.65 -1.49 19.26
N GLU A 423 -44.09 -2.62 19.70
CA GLU A 423 -44.86 -3.83 20.00
C GLU A 423 -45.74 -3.66 21.24
N TYR A 424 -45.31 -2.88 22.23
CA TYR A 424 -46.11 -2.51 23.40
C TYR A 424 -47.33 -1.68 22.98
N GLU A 425 -47.12 -0.63 22.18
CA GLU A 425 -48.18 0.23 21.63
C GLU A 425 -49.15 -0.56 20.72
N ALA A 426 -48.65 -1.56 19.98
CA ALA A 426 -49.45 -2.43 19.14
C ALA A 426 -50.18 -3.55 19.92
N GLU A 427 -50.12 -3.54 21.25
CA GLU A 427 -50.67 -4.56 22.15
C GLU A 427 -50.15 -5.99 21.91
N ASN A 428 -49.01 -6.15 21.24
CA ASN A 428 -48.37 -7.44 21.03
C ASN A 428 -47.51 -7.83 22.23
N ARG A 429 -48.19 -8.14 23.33
CA ARG A 429 -47.61 -8.30 24.68
C ARG A 429 -46.46 -9.30 24.72
N GLY A 430 -46.62 -10.46 24.10
CA GLY A 430 -45.61 -11.52 24.14
C GLY A 430 -44.29 -11.09 23.53
N LYS A 431 -44.34 -10.44 22.35
CA LYS A 431 -43.14 -9.99 21.65
C LYS A 431 -42.51 -8.78 22.35
N SER A 432 -43.32 -7.80 22.74
CA SER A 432 -42.84 -6.65 23.53
C SER A 432 -42.13 -7.09 24.80
N LEU A 433 -42.74 -8.01 25.57
CA LEU A 433 -42.16 -8.54 26.80
C LEU A 433 -40.80 -9.18 26.54
N SER A 434 -40.69 -10.04 25.52
CA SER A 434 -39.43 -10.70 25.19
C SER A 434 -38.30 -9.73 24.82
N LEU A 435 -38.63 -8.66 24.09
CA LEU A 435 -37.66 -7.66 23.64
C LEU A 435 -37.23 -6.74 24.80
N LEU A 436 -38.17 -6.28 25.63
CA LEU A 436 -37.85 -5.49 26.83
C LEU A 436 -37.04 -6.30 27.85
N GLU A 437 -37.33 -7.59 28.03
CA GLU A 437 -36.54 -8.49 28.88
C GLU A 437 -35.11 -8.63 28.36
N ALA A 438 -34.94 -8.75 27.05
CA ALA A 438 -33.62 -8.79 26.43
C ALA A 438 -32.86 -7.46 26.64
N TYR A 439 -33.51 -6.32 26.42
CA TYR A 439 -32.92 -4.99 26.62
C TYR A 439 -32.52 -4.75 28.08
N SER A 440 -33.40 -5.13 29.02
CA SER A 440 -33.21 -4.94 30.47
C SER A 440 -32.01 -5.72 31.03
N LYS A 441 -31.54 -6.78 30.36
CA LYS A 441 -30.32 -7.50 30.79
C LYS A 441 -29.09 -6.60 30.83
N ASN A 442 -28.96 -5.71 29.83
CA ASN A 442 -27.86 -4.74 29.76
C ASN A 442 -28.21 -3.41 30.46
N HIS A 443 -29.50 -3.11 30.59
CA HIS A 443 -30.02 -1.87 31.16
C HIS A 443 -30.93 -2.11 32.38
N PRO A 444 -30.48 -2.81 33.44
CA PRO A 444 -31.36 -3.31 34.52
C PRO A 444 -31.97 -2.22 35.41
N LYS A 445 -31.54 -0.97 35.24
CA LYS A 445 -32.01 0.20 36.00
C LYS A 445 -32.68 1.25 35.11
N ASP A 446 -32.94 0.95 33.84
CA ASP A 446 -33.67 1.86 32.96
C ASP A 446 -35.14 1.95 33.41
N VAL A 447 -35.53 3.12 33.92
CA VAL A 447 -36.83 3.32 34.59
C VAL A 447 -37.98 3.13 33.60
N GLU A 448 -37.85 3.58 32.36
CA GLU A 448 -38.91 3.49 31.36
C GLU A 448 -39.17 2.04 30.94
N THR A 449 -38.10 1.28 30.64
CA THR A 449 -38.17 -0.17 30.40
C THR A 449 -38.79 -0.90 31.58
N LEU A 450 -38.36 -0.61 32.81
CA LEU A 450 -38.91 -1.24 34.01
C LEU A 450 -40.41 -0.93 34.19
N ARG A 451 -40.87 0.26 33.82
CA ARG A 451 -42.31 0.59 33.83
C ARG A 451 -43.10 -0.24 32.82
N PHE A 452 -42.61 -0.37 31.59
CA PHE A 452 -43.24 -1.24 30.59
C PHE A 452 -43.27 -2.71 31.05
N LEU A 453 -42.14 -3.22 31.58
CA LEU A 453 -42.05 -4.57 32.11
C LEU A 453 -43.01 -4.79 33.30
N PHE A 454 -43.11 -3.84 34.22
CA PHE A 454 -44.04 -3.93 35.34
C PHE A 454 -45.50 -4.03 34.88
N ASP A 455 -45.92 -3.18 33.95
CA ASP A 455 -47.26 -3.23 33.38
C ASP A 455 -47.53 -4.56 32.65
N LEU A 456 -46.61 -5.01 31.81
CA LEU A 456 -46.74 -6.27 31.08
C LEU A 456 -46.76 -7.48 32.02
N TYR A 457 -45.89 -7.53 33.04
CA TYR A 457 -45.91 -8.62 34.02
C TYR A 457 -47.21 -8.67 34.80
N LYS A 458 -47.80 -7.52 35.15
CA LYS A 458 -49.13 -7.48 35.76
C LYS A 458 -50.21 -8.00 34.82
N LYS A 459 -50.22 -7.56 33.56
CA LYS A 459 -51.21 -8.00 32.55
C LYS A 459 -51.11 -9.50 32.25
N GLU A 460 -49.89 -10.03 32.21
CA GLU A 460 -49.61 -11.46 31.99
C GLU A 460 -49.67 -12.30 33.28
N LYS A 461 -50.07 -11.70 34.42
CA LYS A 461 -50.17 -12.36 35.73
C LYS A 461 -48.86 -13.03 36.20
N LYS A 462 -47.72 -12.51 35.76
CA LYS A 462 -46.38 -12.91 36.24
C LYS A 462 -46.04 -12.15 37.52
N GLU A 463 -46.73 -12.48 38.61
CA GLU A 463 -46.69 -11.70 39.86
C GLU A 463 -45.30 -11.55 40.46
N ASP A 464 -44.50 -12.62 40.48
CA ASP A 464 -43.17 -12.59 41.10
C ASP A 464 -42.21 -11.68 40.32
N SER A 465 -42.27 -11.71 38.99
CA SER A 465 -41.53 -10.78 38.13
C SER A 465 -42.02 -9.35 38.29
N ALA A 466 -43.33 -9.13 38.33
CA ALA A 466 -43.91 -7.81 38.58
C ALA A 466 -43.44 -7.24 39.94
N PHE A 467 -43.40 -8.06 40.99
CA PHE A 467 -42.92 -7.66 42.31
C PHE A 467 -41.43 -7.34 42.31
N ALA A 468 -40.60 -8.18 41.69
CA ALA A 468 -39.18 -7.91 41.54
C ALA A 468 -38.93 -6.57 40.82
N THR A 469 -39.64 -6.32 39.71
CA THR A 469 -39.57 -5.07 38.96
C THR A 469 -40.06 -3.87 39.77
N ALA A 470 -41.19 -3.99 40.48
CA ALA A 470 -41.72 -2.93 41.35
C ALA A 470 -40.72 -2.56 42.46
N ARG A 471 -40.07 -3.56 43.07
CA ARG A 471 -39.03 -3.33 44.09
C ARG A 471 -37.83 -2.60 43.50
N THR A 472 -37.38 -3.00 42.31
CA THR A 472 -36.28 -2.28 41.62
C THR A 472 -36.67 -0.83 41.33
N LEU A 473 -37.89 -0.58 40.82
CA LEU A 473 -38.40 0.77 40.59
C LEU A 473 -38.46 1.60 41.90
N LEU A 474 -38.94 1.03 43.00
CA LEU A 474 -38.95 1.70 44.31
C LEU A 474 -37.54 1.96 44.85
N SER A 475 -36.57 1.09 44.58
CA SER A 475 -35.17 1.34 44.96
C SER A 475 -34.54 2.51 44.20
N LEU A 476 -35.04 2.81 42.99
CA LEU A 476 -34.61 3.95 42.18
C LEU A 476 -35.39 5.22 42.54
N ASN A 477 -36.66 5.09 42.89
CA ASN A 477 -37.51 6.18 43.36
C ASN A 477 -38.57 5.67 44.35
N ALA A 478 -38.22 5.71 45.65
CA ALA A 478 -39.13 5.36 46.73
C ALA A 478 -40.30 6.36 46.89
N GLY A 479 -40.28 7.47 46.16
CA GLY A 479 -41.35 8.45 46.15
C GLY A 479 -42.54 8.10 45.24
N ASP A 480 -42.48 7.04 44.42
CA ASP A 480 -43.56 6.68 43.50
C ASP A 480 -44.73 5.97 44.23
N PRO A 481 -45.87 6.66 44.47
CA PRO A 481 -46.96 6.08 45.24
C PRO A 481 -47.71 4.98 44.46
N SER A 482 -47.56 4.91 43.13
CA SER A 482 -48.35 4.03 42.27
C SER A 482 -48.00 2.54 42.41
N LEU A 483 -46.83 2.23 42.95
CA LEU A 483 -46.31 0.87 43.06
C LEU A 483 -46.71 0.18 44.37
N TYR A 484 -46.94 0.96 45.43
CA TYR A 484 -47.20 0.43 46.78
C TYR A 484 -48.47 -0.39 46.92
N PRO A 485 -49.61 -0.06 46.27
CA PRO A 485 -50.80 -0.91 46.33
C PRO A 485 -50.52 -2.34 45.82
N PHE A 486 -49.81 -2.47 44.70
CA PHE A 486 -49.44 -3.78 44.16
C PHE A 486 -48.47 -4.53 45.10
N VAL A 487 -47.45 -3.85 45.61
CA VAL A 487 -46.49 -4.42 46.57
C VAL A 487 -47.18 -4.90 47.84
N PHE A 488 -48.12 -4.10 48.36
CA PHE A 488 -48.94 -4.45 49.51
C PHE A 488 -49.77 -5.71 49.25
N GLU A 489 -50.54 -5.75 48.16
CA GLU A 489 -51.38 -6.89 47.80
C GLU A 489 -50.55 -8.17 47.64
N TYR A 490 -49.42 -8.07 46.92
CA TYR A 490 -48.50 -9.19 46.67
C TYR A 490 -47.95 -9.80 47.97
N LEU A 491 -47.47 -8.97 48.90
CA LEU A 491 -46.87 -9.42 50.16
C LEU A 491 -47.92 -9.87 51.17
N ASN A 492 -49.07 -9.19 51.22
CA ASN A 492 -50.18 -9.56 52.10
C ASN A 492 -50.73 -10.95 51.75
N ALA A 493 -50.92 -11.23 50.45
CA ALA A 493 -51.37 -12.54 49.98
C ALA A 493 -50.41 -13.69 50.35
N ARG A 494 -49.11 -13.39 50.47
CA ARG A 494 -48.05 -14.35 50.81
C ARG A 494 -47.68 -14.34 52.31
N ASN A 495 -48.34 -13.51 53.12
CA ASN A 495 -48.02 -13.29 54.54
C ASN A 495 -46.55 -12.88 54.80
N ASP A 496 -45.87 -12.24 53.84
CA ASP A 496 -44.49 -11.76 54.00
C ASP A 496 -44.50 -10.36 54.63
N PHE A 497 -44.98 -10.31 55.87
CA PHE A 497 -45.14 -9.06 56.63
C PHE A 497 -43.80 -8.42 57.00
N ARG A 498 -42.73 -9.22 57.14
CA ARG A 498 -41.39 -8.69 57.42
C ARG A 498 -40.90 -7.81 56.28
N ARG A 499 -40.91 -8.33 55.05
CA ARG A 499 -40.50 -7.56 53.88
C ARG A 499 -41.48 -6.42 53.59
N MET A 500 -42.76 -6.59 53.90
CA MET A 500 -43.74 -5.49 53.81
C MET A 500 -43.34 -4.33 54.72
N ALA A 501 -43.03 -4.61 56.00
CA ALA A 501 -42.61 -3.57 56.93
C ALA A 501 -41.36 -2.83 56.46
N GLU A 502 -40.34 -3.55 55.99
CA GLU A 502 -39.10 -2.98 55.44
C GLU A 502 -39.38 -2.00 54.27
N ILE A 503 -40.12 -2.44 53.24
CA ILE A 503 -40.40 -1.62 52.05
C ILE A 503 -41.30 -0.42 52.37
N MET A 504 -42.31 -0.59 53.24
CA MET A 504 -43.18 0.52 53.63
C MET A 504 -42.43 1.56 54.46
N GLN A 505 -41.49 1.13 55.31
CA GLN A 505 -40.66 2.04 56.09
C GLN A 505 -39.74 2.88 55.19
N GLU A 506 -39.10 2.26 54.19
CA GLU A 506 -38.32 2.99 53.17
C GLU A 506 -39.19 4.01 52.41
N GLY A 507 -40.42 3.60 52.04
CA GLY A 507 -41.37 4.51 51.39
C GLY A 507 -41.80 5.69 52.26
N ILE A 508 -41.99 5.47 53.56
CA ILE A 508 -42.33 6.53 54.53
C ILE A 508 -41.15 7.49 54.72
N GLN A 509 -39.90 7.02 54.64
CA GLN A 509 -38.74 7.93 54.66
C GLN A 509 -38.76 8.89 53.47
N ALA A 510 -39.13 8.41 52.28
CA ALA A 510 -39.28 9.25 51.09
C ALA A 510 -40.56 10.09 51.10
N ARG A 511 -41.64 9.60 51.74
CA ARG A 511 -42.95 10.26 51.84
C ARG A 511 -43.48 10.23 53.28
N PRO A 512 -42.95 11.08 54.19
CA PRO A 512 -43.32 11.05 55.60
C PRO A 512 -44.81 11.29 55.87
N GLU A 513 -45.49 11.99 54.96
CA GLU A 513 -46.91 12.34 55.07
C GLU A 513 -47.85 11.30 54.45
N SER A 514 -47.34 10.21 53.86
CA SER A 514 -48.20 9.19 53.27
C SER A 514 -48.94 8.41 54.35
N VAL A 515 -50.26 8.56 54.35
CA VAL A 515 -51.16 7.83 55.24
C VAL A 515 -51.21 6.36 54.83
N GLU A 516 -51.32 6.08 53.53
CA GLU A 516 -51.47 4.73 52.99
C GLU A 516 -50.29 3.83 53.37
N LEU A 517 -49.05 4.33 53.21
CA LEU A 517 -47.85 3.57 53.57
C LEU A 517 -47.78 3.27 55.06
N ARG A 518 -48.15 4.23 55.90
CA ARG A 518 -48.20 4.04 57.35
C ARG A 518 -49.28 3.04 57.74
N GLN A 519 -50.44 3.02 57.07
CA GLN A 519 -51.47 2.01 57.28
C GLN A 519 -50.98 0.61 56.90
N TYR A 520 -50.29 0.47 55.78
CA TYR A 520 -49.66 -0.80 55.37
C TYR A 520 -48.60 -1.25 56.38
N LEU A 521 -47.77 -0.32 56.87
CA LEU A 521 -46.75 -0.61 57.89
C LEU A 521 -47.36 -1.04 59.22
N VAL A 522 -48.39 -0.35 59.71
CA VAL A 522 -49.11 -0.72 60.95
C VAL A 522 -49.68 -2.15 60.83
N LEU A 523 -50.32 -2.47 59.70
CA LEU A 523 -50.82 -3.84 59.47
C LEU A 523 -49.69 -4.85 59.56
N ALA A 524 -48.57 -4.60 58.88
CA ALA A 524 -47.41 -5.50 58.87
C ALA A 524 -46.83 -5.69 60.29
N LEU A 525 -46.66 -4.61 61.05
CA LEU A 525 -46.10 -4.65 62.41
C LEU A 525 -47.00 -5.42 63.39
N LEU A 526 -48.33 -5.21 63.32
CA LEU A 526 -49.28 -5.96 64.13
C LEU A 526 -49.25 -7.46 63.80
N LYS A 527 -49.13 -7.81 62.52
CA LYS A 527 -49.01 -9.22 62.08
C LYS A 527 -47.70 -9.88 62.50
N LEU A 528 -46.64 -9.10 62.67
CA LEU A 528 -45.35 -9.54 63.20
C LEU A 528 -45.30 -9.58 64.75
N GLY A 529 -46.35 -9.10 65.43
CA GLY A 529 -46.37 -8.96 66.88
C GLY A 529 -45.49 -7.82 67.42
N ASN A 530 -45.00 -6.91 66.55
CA ASN A 530 -44.26 -5.74 66.97
C ASN A 530 -45.22 -4.60 67.31
N GLU A 531 -45.94 -4.78 68.42
CA GLU A 531 -47.01 -3.90 68.87
C GLU A 531 -46.48 -2.50 69.26
N GLU A 532 -45.29 -2.44 69.83
CA GLU A 532 -44.59 -1.20 70.20
C GLU A 532 -44.40 -0.29 68.97
N ALA A 533 -43.75 -0.80 67.93
CA ALA A 533 -43.54 -0.04 66.70
C ALA A 533 -44.86 0.27 65.99
N ALA A 534 -45.87 -0.61 66.08
CA ALA A 534 -47.19 -0.33 65.52
C ALA A 534 -47.87 0.85 66.23
N ALA A 535 -47.75 0.95 67.57
CA ALA A 535 -48.25 2.07 68.35
C ALA A 535 -47.55 3.38 67.97
N GLU A 536 -46.23 3.36 67.78
CA GLU A 536 -45.49 4.54 67.29
C GLU A 536 -46.00 5.03 65.93
N GLN A 537 -46.21 4.11 64.97
CA GLN A 537 -46.71 4.49 63.65
C GLN A 537 -48.17 4.96 63.68
N LEU A 538 -49.02 4.36 64.52
CA LEU A 538 -50.39 4.83 64.78
C LEU A 538 -50.40 6.23 65.40
N ALA A 539 -49.47 6.54 66.32
CA ALA A 539 -49.31 7.87 66.88
C ALA A 539 -48.93 8.90 65.81
N GLN A 540 -48.03 8.55 64.88
CA GLN A 540 -47.72 9.42 63.74
C GLN A 540 -48.91 9.59 62.79
N LEU A 541 -49.65 8.51 62.49
CA LEU A 541 -50.90 8.59 61.71
C LEU A 541 -51.93 9.50 62.39
N SER A 542 -52.02 9.48 63.72
CA SER A 542 -52.96 10.32 64.46
C SER A 542 -52.62 11.82 64.36
N LYS A 543 -51.37 12.17 64.09
CA LYS A 543 -50.97 13.56 63.79
C LYS A 543 -51.42 13.97 62.39
N LEU A 544 -51.35 13.06 61.42
CA LEU A 544 -51.80 13.28 60.04
C LEU A 544 -53.33 13.28 59.91
N LYS A 545 -54.02 12.48 60.73
CA LYS A 545 -55.49 12.36 60.79
C LYS A 545 -56.01 12.61 62.21
N PRO A 546 -55.91 13.85 62.74
CA PRO A 546 -56.18 14.15 64.14
C PRO A 546 -57.65 14.01 64.58
N LYS A 547 -58.57 13.88 63.62
CA LYS A 547 -60.02 13.73 63.87
C LYS A 547 -60.55 12.32 63.58
N ASP A 548 -59.68 11.38 63.20
CA ASP A 548 -60.08 10.00 62.93
C ASP A 548 -60.23 9.23 64.25
N VAL A 549 -61.47 9.18 64.75
CA VAL A 549 -61.80 8.53 66.02
C VAL A 549 -61.47 7.03 66.00
N SER A 550 -61.64 6.36 64.86
CA SER A 550 -61.35 4.92 64.76
C SER A 550 -59.86 4.65 64.90
N LEU A 551 -59.03 5.45 64.25
CA LEU A 551 -57.58 5.40 64.36
C LEU A 551 -57.10 5.70 65.79
N LEU A 552 -57.64 6.75 66.42
CA LEU A 552 -57.32 7.11 67.81
C LEU A 552 -57.70 5.99 68.78
N LEU A 553 -58.85 5.34 68.56
CA LEU A 553 -59.28 4.21 69.38
C LEU A 553 -58.36 3.01 69.23
N GLN A 554 -57.89 2.71 68.01
CA GLN A 554 -56.89 1.65 67.78
C GLN A 554 -55.57 1.95 68.50
N LEU A 555 -55.10 3.20 68.44
CA LEU A 555 -53.90 3.65 69.15
C LEU A 555 -54.05 3.51 70.66
N ALA A 556 -55.15 4.04 71.22
CA ALA A 556 -55.40 4.04 72.67
C ALA A 556 -55.48 2.60 73.23
N ARG A 557 -56.18 1.69 72.53
CA ARG A 557 -56.24 0.27 72.89
C ARG A 557 -54.86 -0.38 72.88
N LEU A 558 -54.03 -0.07 71.89
CA LEU A 558 -52.69 -0.65 71.76
C LEU A 558 -51.73 -0.10 72.83
N GLN A 559 -51.76 1.21 73.10
CA GLN A 559 -51.00 1.84 74.19
C GLN A 559 -51.40 1.28 75.56
N GLU A 560 -52.70 1.10 75.80
CA GLU A 560 -53.17 0.49 77.04
C GLU A 560 -52.68 -0.95 77.20
N LYS A 561 -52.70 -1.73 76.11
CA LYS A 561 -52.17 -3.10 76.10
C LYS A 561 -50.67 -3.17 76.39
N LEU A 562 -49.91 -2.16 75.96
CA LEU A 562 -48.47 -2.01 76.18
C LEU A 562 -48.12 -1.37 77.54
N ASP A 563 -49.10 -1.16 78.42
CA ASP A 563 -48.96 -0.46 79.71
C ASP A 563 -48.48 1.01 79.60
N HIS A 564 -48.58 1.64 78.43
CA HIS A 564 -48.34 3.08 78.22
C HIS A 564 -49.51 3.92 78.75
N THR A 565 -49.72 3.84 80.07
CA THR A 565 -50.93 4.29 80.77
C THR A 565 -51.22 5.78 80.55
N GLN A 566 -50.18 6.64 80.63
CA GLN A 566 -50.30 8.08 80.40
C GLN A 566 -50.72 8.40 78.96
N GLU A 567 -50.04 7.82 77.97
CA GLU A 567 -50.33 8.09 76.55
C GLU A 567 -51.71 7.55 76.14
N ALA A 568 -52.09 6.37 76.64
CA ALA A 568 -53.41 5.79 76.43
C ALA A 568 -54.51 6.69 77.01
N MET A 569 -54.32 7.18 78.25
CA MET A 569 -55.24 8.10 78.90
C MET A 569 -55.40 9.40 78.10
N GLU A 570 -54.30 10.01 77.64
CA GLU A 570 -54.35 11.21 76.80
C GLU A 570 -55.09 10.97 75.47
N THR A 571 -54.83 9.83 74.83
CA THR A 571 -55.49 9.47 73.57
C THR A 571 -56.99 9.20 73.77
N TYR A 572 -57.39 8.49 74.83
CA TYR A 572 -58.81 8.31 75.17
C TYR A 572 -59.50 9.64 75.50
N LYS A 573 -58.84 10.54 76.24
CA LYS A 573 -59.36 11.89 76.50
C LYS A 573 -59.64 12.64 75.20
N LYS A 574 -58.70 12.58 74.25
CA LYS A 574 -58.87 13.21 72.93
C LYS A 574 -60.05 12.62 72.15
N ILE A 575 -60.30 11.32 72.27
CA ILE A 575 -61.49 10.67 71.67
C ILE A 575 -62.78 11.22 72.29
N VAL A 576 -62.85 11.33 73.61
CA VAL A 576 -64.03 11.86 74.33
C VAL A 576 -64.28 13.33 73.94
N GLU A 577 -63.23 14.13 73.76
CA GLU A 577 -63.36 15.51 73.29
C GLU A 577 -63.88 15.61 71.84
N LEU A 578 -63.45 14.70 70.96
CA LEU A 578 -63.87 14.66 69.56
C LEU A 578 -65.26 14.02 69.34
N SER A 579 -65.64 13.05 70.18
CA SER A 579 -66.90 12.31 70.11
C SER A 579 -67.48 12.12 71.52
N PRO A 580 -68.10 13.15 72.11
CA PRO A 580 -68.76 13.06 73.41
C PRO A 580 -69.81 11.94 73.42
N GLY A 581 -69.82 11.08 74.43
CA GLY A 581 -70.69 9.90 74.52
C GLY A 581 -70.11 8.62 73.92
N HIS A 582 -68.84 8.59 73.50
CA HIS A 582 -68.17 7.37 73.07
C HIS A 582 -67.87 6.47 74.29
N GLN A 583 -68.84 5.61 74.64
CA GLN A 583 -68.88 4.84 75.88
C GLN A 583 -67.55 4.17 76.26
N GLU A 584 -66.93 3.44 75.32
CA GLU A 584 -65.66 2.74 75.58
C GLU A 584 -64.50 3.67 75.96
N ALA A 585 -64.41 4.84 75.32
CA ALA A 585 -63.31 5.77 75.56
C ALA A 585 -63.50 6.52 76.89
N GLU A 586 -64.75 6.84 77.25
CA GLU A 586 -65.08 7.45 78.54
C GLU A 586 -64.79 6.50 79.71
N GLU A 587 -65.20 5.23 79.60
CA GLU A 587 -64.93 4.19 80.59
C GLU A 587 -63.41 3.95 80.75
N ALA A 588 -62.69 3.82 79.63
CA ALA A 588 -61.26 3.61 79.63
C ALA A 588 -60.48 4.81 80.22
N TYR A 589 -60.83 6.05 79.83
CA TYR A 589 -60.21 7.27 80.37
C TYR A 589 -60.39 7.39 81.89
N LEU A 590 -61.61 7.21 82.40
CA LEU A 590 -61.89 7.28 83.84
C LEU A 590 -61.13 6.19 84.61
N ARG A 591 -61.11 4.96 84.08
CA ARG A 591 -60.39 3.83 84.68
C ARG A 591 -58.88 4.09 84.77
N LEU A 592 -58.26 4.57 83.69
CA LEU A 592 -56.81 4.86 83.68
C LEU A 592 -56.47 6.05 84.59
N ARG A 593 -57.30 7.11 84.58
CA ARG A 593 -57.12 8.28 85.47
C ARG A 593 -57.23 7.92 86.95
N LEU A 594 -58.13 7.01 87.31
CA LEU A 594 -58.25 6.51 88.69
C LEU A 594 -57.08 5.60 89.10
N LYS A 595 -56.44 4.92 88.14
CA LYS A 595 -55.26 4.08 88.36
C LYS A 595 -54.01 4.93 88.66
N GLU A 596 -53.88 6.13 88.08
CA GLU A 596 -52.78 7.06 88.35
C GLU A 596 -52.90 7.85 89.67
N LEU A 597 -54.13 8.00 90.18
CA LEU A 597 -54.41 8.67 91.45
C LEU A 597 -54.18 7.76 92.67
N ARG A 598 -53.86 6.49 92.46
CA ARG A 598 -53.52 5.48 93.48
C ARG A 598 -52.02 5.20 93.42
#